data_AF-A0A351CLH6-F1
#
_entry.id   AF-A0A351CLH6-F1
#
_cell.length_a   1.000
_cell.length_b   1.000
_cell.length_c   1.000
_cell.angle_alpha   90.00
_cell.angle_beta   90.00
_cell.angle_gamma   90.00
#
_symmetry.space_group_name_H-M   'P 1'
#
loop_
_entity.id
_entity.type
_entity.pdbx_description
1 polymer ?
#
loop_
_entity_poly.entity_id
_entity_poly.type
_entity_poly.pdbx_seq_one_letter_code
_entity_poly.pdbx_strand_id
1 'polypeptide(L)' 'MNNLFDVFIIGGGINGCGVARDAAGRGYSVYLAEKSDIASGTSSASSKLIHGGLRYLENYEFSLVRASLRERDILINIAP' A
#
# COMPACT_ATOMS: atom_id res chain seq x y z
N MET A 1 -10.99 21.50 -21.04
CA MET A 1 -11.91 20.40 -20.69
C MET A 1 -11.72 20.11 -19.21
N ASN A 2 -12.79 20.19 -18.40
CA ASN A 2 -12.72 19.73 -17.00
C ASN A 2 -12.75 18.20 -17.02
N ASN A 3 -11.59 17.56 -16.88
CA ASN A 3 -11.55 16.12 -16.65
C ASN A 3 -11.92 15.89 -15.18
N LEU A 4 -13.16 15.46 -14.97
CA LEU A 4 -13.61 14.97 -13.68
C LEU A 4 -13.01 13.57 -13.47
N PHE A 5 -12.32 13.37 -12.35
CA PHE A 5 -11.87 12.06 -11.92
C PHE A 5 -12.84 11.50 -10.89
N ASP A 6 -13.10 10.19 -10.92
CA ASP A 6 -13.95 9.50 -9.95
C ASP A 6 -13.30 9.47 -8.57
N VAL A 7 -11.96 9.32 -8.52
CA VAL A 7 -11.19 9.25 -7.28
C VAL A 7 -9.96 10.15 -7.36
N PHE A 8 -9.84 11.06 -6.39
CA PHE A 8 -8.64 11.87 -6.18
C PHE A 8 -7.91 11.43 -4.91
N ILE A 9 -6.65 11.03 -5.04
CA ILE A 9 -5.83 10.48 -3.94
C ILE A 9 -4.71 11.47 -3.63
N ILE A 10 -4.54 11.81 -2.35
CA ILE A 10 -3.47 12.67 -1.86
C ILE A 10 -2.43 11.81 -1.14
N GLY A 11 -1.20 11.81 -1.65
CA GLY A 11 -0.06 11.08 -1.11
C GLY A 11 0.34 9.86 -1.96
N GLY A 12 1.56 9.88 -2.47
CA GLY A 12 2.22 8.83 -3.25
C GLY A 12 3.10 7.89 -2.41
N GLY A 13 2.73 7.65 -1.16
CA GLY A 13 3.29 6.56 -0.36
C GLY A 13 2.66 5.21 -0.72
N ILE A 14 3.12 4.12 -0.10
CA ILE A 14 2.69 2.75 -0.39
C ILE A 14 1.16 2.56 -0.29
N ASN A 15 0.52 3.18 0.72
CA ASN A 15 -0.93 3.10 0.88
C ASN A 15 -1.66 3.83 -0.26
N GLY A 16 -1.23 5.05 -0.61
CA GLY A 16 -1.86 5.83 -1.67
C GLY A 16 -1.70 5.18 -3.05
N CYS A 17 -0.50 4.71 -3.37
CA CYS A 17 -0.25 3.96 -4.61
C CYS A 17 -1.03 2.64 -4.66
N GLY A 18 -1.14 1.91 -3.54
CA GLY A 18 -1.94 0.68 -3.45
C GLY A 18 -3.42 0.93 -3.72
N VAL A 19 -3.98 1.97 -3.09
CA VAL A 19 -5.38 2.38 -3.31
C VAL A 19 -5.59 2.85 -4.75
N ALA A 20 -4.65 3.63 -5.32
CA ALA A 20 -4.74 4.08 -6.71
C ALA A 20 -4.76 2.90 -7.69
N ARG A 21 -3.89 1.90 -7.47
CA ARG A 21 -3.84 0.67 -8.27
C ARG A 21 -5.15 -0.11 -8.18
N ASP A 22 -5.70 -0.29 -6.98
CA ASP A 22 -6.97 -1.01 -6.82
C ASP A 22 -8.13 -0.27 -7.49
N ALA A 23 -8.28 1.04 -7.24
CA ALA A 23 -9.34 1.85 -7.83
C ALA A 23 -9.27 1.87 -9.36
N ALA A 24 -8.07 2.07 -9.94
CA ALA A 24 -7.88 2.01 -11.38
C ALA A 24 -8.19 0.60 -11.93
N GLY A 25 -7.77 -0.45 -11.22
CA GLY A 25 -8.07 -1.85 -11.59
C GLY A 25 -9.56 -2.19 -11.57
N ARG A 26 -10.38 -1.43 -10.84
CA ARG A 26 -11.85 -1.54 -10.82
C ARG A 26 -12.55 -0.69 -11.89
N GLY A 27 -11.79 0.04 -12.70
CA GLY A 27 -12.31 0.84 -13.82
C GLY A 27 -12.63 2.30 -13.50
N TYR A 28 -12.25 2.80 -12.32
CA TYR A 28 -12.41 4.22 -11.99
C TYR A 28 -11.34 5.09 -12.68
N SER A 29 -11.72 6.31 -13.05
CA SER A 29 -10.76 7.35 -13.39
C SER A 29 -10.11 7.90 -12.11
N VAL A 30 -8.79 7.73 -11.99
CA VAL A 30 -8.05 8.04 -10.75
C VAL A 30 -6.99 9.11 -11.03
N TYR A 31 -6.90 10.09 -10.15
CA TYR A 31 -5.77 11.02 -10.08
C TYR A 31 -5.08 10.88 -8.73
N LEU A 32 -3.75 10.70 -8.73
CA LEU A 32 -2.94 10.69 -7.52
C LEU A 32 -1.98 11.89 -7.54
N ALA A 33 -2.00 12.67 -6.46
CA ALA A 33 -1.11 13.79 -6.25
C ALA A 33 -0.10 13.46 -5.14
N GLU A 34 1.19 13.54 -5.44
CA GLU A 34 2.27 13.54 -4.45
C GLU A 34 2.95 14.92 -4.47
N LYS A 35 3.23 15.46 -3.29
CA LYS A 35 3.89 16.75 -3.14
C LYS A 35 5.37 16.69 -3.55
N SER A 36 6.02 15.56 -3.31
CA SER A 36 7.43 15.33 -3.57
C SER A 36 7.62 14.23 -4.62
N ASP A 37 8.43 13.22 -4.34
CA ASP A 37 8.62 12.06 -5.21
C ASP A 37 7.86 10.84 -4.65
N ILE A 38 7.56 9.87 -5.50
CA ILE A 38 6.89 8.64 -5.10
C ILE A 38 7.69 7.95 -3.98
N ALA A 39 6.98 7.50 -2.95
CA ALA A 39 7.53 6.85 -1.76
C ALA A 39 8.53 7.69 -0.92
N SER A 40 8.69 9.00 -1.17
CA SER A 40 9.69 9.82 -0.50
C SER A 40 9.47 10.02 1.01
N GLY A 41 8.27 9.71 1.52
CA GLY A 41 7.95 9.68 2.96
C GLY A 41 8.33 8.36 3.66
N THR A 42 7.51 7.93 4.63
CA THR A 42 7.76 6.71 5.44
C THR A 42 7.98 5.44 4.61
N SER A 43 7.41 5.37 3.41
CA SER A 43 7.51 4.19 2.54
C SER A 43 8.95 3.88 2.10
N SER A 44 9.82 4.87 1.96
CA SER A 44 11.25 4.67 1.70
C SER A 44 12.09 4.48 2.97
N ALA A 45 11.58 4.92 4.13
CA ALA A 45 12.24 4.90 5.43
C ALA A 45 11.96 3.63 6.28
N SER A 46 11.47 2.55 5.67
CA SER A 46 11.25 1.28 6.35
C SER A 46 12.54 0.45 6.49
N SER A 47 12.49 -0.59 7.33
CA SER A 47 13.52 -1.64 7.39
C SER A 47 13.57 -2.53 6.16
N LYS A 48 12.71 -2.29 5.15
CA LYS A 48 12.65 -3.03 3.88
C LYS A 48 12.39 -4.53 4.06
N LEU A 49 11.53 -4.86 5.03
CA LEU A 49 11.09 -6.23 5.32
C LEU A 49 9.59 -6.38 5.11
N ILE A 50 9.18 -7.41 4.40
CA ILE A 50 7.79 -7.89 4.38
C ILE A 50 7.72 -9.03 5.40
N HIS A 51 7.14 -8.77 6.57
CA HIS A 51 7.19 -9.70 7.71
C HIS A 51 5.83 -9.89 8.39
N GLY A 52 5.65 -11.03 9.05
CA GLY A 52 4.50 -11.29 9.95
C GLY A 52 4.54 -10.52 11.27
N GLY A 53 5.71 -10.01 11.66
CA GLY A 53 5.89 -9.22 12.88
C GLY A 53 5.87 -10.11 14.11
N LEU A 54 6.86 -11.00 14.23
CA LEU A 54 6.98 -12.01 15.28
C LEU A 54 6.76 -11.46 16.69
N ARG A 55 7.32 -10.27 17.00
CA ARG A 55 7.15 -9.58 18.29
C ARG A 55 5.69 -9.29 18.66
N TYR A 56 4.81 -9.15 17.67
CA TYR A 56 3.40 -8.82 17.90
C TYR A 56 2.61 -10.00 18.48
N LEU A 57 3.16 -11.22 18.42
CA LEU A 57 2.56 -12.37 19.11
C LEU A 57 2.59 -12.22 20.63
N GLU A 58 3.59 -11.54 21.20
CA GLU A 58 3.66 -11.27 22.64
C GLU A 58 2.48 -10.39 23.12
N ASN A 59 1.96 -9.56 22.21
CA ASN A 59 0.79 -8.69 22.45
C ASN A 59 -0.53 -9.34 22.00
N TYR A 60 -0.52 -10.63 21.65
CA TYR A 60 -1.69 -11.38 21.17
C TYR A 60 -2.35 -10.79 19.91
N GLU A 61 -1.59 -10.09 19.06
CA GLU A 61 -2.08 -9.51 17.80
C GLU A 61 -2.18 -10.57 16.68
N PHE A 62 -2.81 -11.70 16.97
CA PHE A 62 -2.85 -12.87 16.08
C PHE A 62 -3.46 -12.57 14.71
N SER A 63 -4.50 -11.74 14.66
CA SER A 63 -5.15 -11.35 13.41
C SER A 63 -4.21 -10.58 12.48
N LEU A 64 -3.40 -9.67 13.05
CA LEU A 64 -2.40 -8.91 12.31
C LEU A 64 -1.31 -9.86 11.78
N VAL A 65 -0.72 -10.67 12.66
CA VAL A 65 0.38 -11.57 12.29
C VAL A 65 -0.06 -12.55 11.20
N ARG A 66 -1.26 -13.11 11.33
CA ARG A 66 -1.83 -14.02 10.32
C ARG A 66 -2.04 -13.33 8.99
N ALA A 67 -2.61 -12.12 8.99
CA ALA A 67 -2.85 -11.37 7.76
C ALA A 67 -1.52 -11.01 7.07
N SER A 68 -0.54 -10.49 7.82
CA SER A 68 0.77 -10.10 7.29
C SER A 68 1.55 -11.28 6.71
N LEU A 69 1.50 -12.46 7.33
CA LEU A 69 2.13 -13.67 6.77
C LEU A 69 1.46 -14.11 5.46
N ARG A 70 0.13 -14.08 5.39
CA ARG A 70 -0.61 -14.41 4.18
C ARG A 70 -0.33 -13.42 3.05
N GLU A 71 -0.34 -12.12 3.33
CA GLU A 71 -0.07 -11.09 2.33
C GLU A 71 1.36 -11.14 1.81
N ARG A 72 2.34 -11.57 2.62
CA ARG A 72 3.72 -11.77 2.14
C ARG A 72 3.77 -12.74 0.96
N ASP A 73 3.06 -13.86 1.06
CA ASP A 73 3.04 -14.88 0.01
C ASP A 73 2.19 -14.44 -1.20
N ILE A 74 1.29 -13.47 -1.04
CA ILE A 74 0.59 -12.83 -2.17
C ILE A 74 1.52 -11.83 -2.86
N LEU A 75 2.24 -11.00 -2.10
CA LEU A 75 3.12 -9.96 -2.63
C LEU A 75 4.26 -10.54 -3.47
N ILE A 76 4.85 -11.68 -3.06
CA ILE A 76 5.91 -12.34 -3.87
C ILE A 76 5.41 -12.78 -5.24
N ASN A 77 4.11 -13.10 -5.39
CA ASN A 77 3.52 -13.45 -6.67
C ASN A 77 3.21 -12.21 -7.54
N ILE A 78 2.96 -11.05 -6.91
CA ILE A 78 2.66 -9.79 -7.61
C ILE A 78 3.94 -9.08 -8.07
N ALA A 79 5.01 -9.15 -7.26
CA ALA A 79 6.29 -8.48 -7.48
C ALA A 79 7.46 -9.40 -7.05
N PRO A 80 7.88 -10.34 -7.92
CA PRO A 80 8.93 -11.32 -7.63
C PRO A 80 10.35 -10.71 -7.60
#